data_AF-A0A0F9LZM2-F1
#
_entry.id   AF-A0A0F9LZM2-F1
#
_cell.length_a   1.000
_cell.length_b   1.000
_cell.length_c   1.000
_cell.angle_alpha   90.00
_cell.angle_beta   90.00
_cell.angle_gamma   90.00
#
_symmetry.space_group_name_H-M   'P 1'
#
loop_
_entity.id
_entity.type
_entity.pdbx_description
1 polymer ?
#
loop_
_entity_poly.entity_id
_entity_poly.type
_entity_poly.pdbx_seq_one_letter_code
_entity_poly.pdbx_strand_id
1 'polypeptide(L)' 'YSIVNTLLDNFPSQSYVQILIEGMPEETLAGHVDIRNPLGKNLDIIKNP' A
#
# COMPACT_ATOMS: atom_id res chain seq x y z
N TYR A 1 -3.71 5.69 -1.06
CA TYR A 1 -3.02 4.67 -1.88
C TYR A 1 -1.80 5.18 -2.65
N SER A 2 -1.47 6.47 -2.61
CA SER A 2 -0.32 7.05 -3.34
C SER A 2 0.99 6.31 -3.05
N ILE A 3 1.33 6.06 -1.78
CA ILE A 3 2.57 5.39 -1.37
C ILE A 3 2.72 4.02 -2.05
N VAL A 4 1.69 3.16 -1.97
CA VAL A 4 1.73 1.81 -2.56
C VAL A 4 1.90 1.88 -4.07
N ASN A 5 1.09 2.69 -4.76
CA ASN A 5 1.13 2.78 -6.22
C ASN A 5 2.47 3.36 -6.71
N THR A 6 2.97 4.43 -6.09
CA THR A 6 4.25 5.04 -6.46
C THR A 6 5.41 4.05 -6.30
N LEU A 7 5.45 3.26 -5.22
CA LEU A 7 6.50 2.26 -5.06
C LEU A 7 6.41 1.17 -6.14
N LEU A 8 5.21 0.62 -6.40
CA LEU A 8 5.06 -0.44 -7.41
C LEU A 8 5.27 0.05 -8.85
N ASP A 9 5.03 1.32 -9.13
CA ASP A 9 5.33 1.93 -10.44
C ASP A 9 6.83 2.12 -10.67
N ASN A 10 7.59 2.42 -9.60
CA ASN A 10 9.03 2.73 -9.70
C ASN A 10 9.94 1.52 -9.43
N PHE A 11 9.42 0.45 -8.84
CA PHE A 11 10.17 -0.78 -8.55
C PHE A 11 9.51 -1.99 -9.24
N PRO A 12 9.70 -2.16 -10.56
CA PRO A 12 8.95 -3.12 -11.38
C PRO A 12 9.24 -4.60 -11.04
N SER A 13 10.27 -4.89 -10.26
CA SER A 13 10.54 -6.24 -9.74
C SER A 13 9.66 -6.62 -8.55
N GLN A 14 8.90 -5.68 -7.98
CA GLN A 14 8.03 -5.89 -6.82
C GLN A 14 6.55 -5.82 -7.21
N SER A 15 5.72 -6.59 -6.50
CA SER A 15 4.27 -6.65 -6.77
C SER A 15 3.41 -6.22 -5.58
N TYR A 16 3.99 -6.09 -4.39
CA TYR A 16 3.30 -5.75 -3.16
C TYR A 16 4.16 -4.87 -2.24
N VAL A 17 3.50 -4.12 -1.36
CA VAL A 17 4.13 -3.27 -0.34
C VAL A 17 3.56 -3.60 1.04
N GLN A 18 4.42 -3.98 1.98
CA GLN A 18 4.03 -4.12 3.39
C GLN A 18 4.29 -2.81 4.14
N ILE A 19 3.28 -2.33 4.87
CA ILE A 19 3.41 -1.18 5.78
C ILE A 19 3.58 -1.71 7.20
N LEU A 20 4.57 -1.20 7.92
CA LEU A 20 4.84 -1.51 9.32
C LEU A 20 4.84 -0.19 10.12
N ILE A 21 4.37 -0.23 11.36
CA ILE A 21 4.40 0.92 12.28
C ILE A 21 5.46 0.63 13.33
N GLU A 22 6.46 1.52 13.45
CA GLU A 22 7.62 1.30 14.34
C GLU A 22 8.32 -0.05 14.08
N GLY A 23 8.26 -0.54 12.84
CA GLY A 23 8.85 -1.83 12.44
C GLY A 23 7.98 -3.05 12.75
N MET A 24 6.80 -2.87 13.34
CA MET A 24 5.88 -3.95 13.71
C MET A 24 4.68 -4.03 12.74
N PRO A 25 4.15 -5.24 12.47
CA PRO A 25 2.86 -5.39 11.79
C PRO A 25 1.74 -4.81 12.64
N GLU A 26 0.84 -4.07 12.02
CA GLU A 26 -0.33 -3.49 12.65
C GLU A 26 -1.61 -3.87 11.90
N GLU A 27 -2.76 -3.66 12.51
CA GLU A 27 -4.03 -4.03 11.88
C GLU A 27 -4.49 -3.03 10.82
N THR A 28 -4.50 -1.74 11.19
CA THR A 28 -5.02 -0.69 10.31
C THR A 28 -4.26 0.62 10.44
N LEU A 29 -4.29 1.42 9.38
CA LEU A 29 -3.99 2.84 9.48
C LEU A 29 -5.22 3.59 9.97
N ALA A 30 -5.20 3.98 11.25
CA ALA A 30 -6.25 4.76 11.90
C ALA A 30 -7.68 4.18 11.75
N GLY A 31 -7.83 2.86 11.60
CA GLY A 31 -9.12 2.18 11.39
C GLY A 31 -9.65 2.16 9.96
N HIS A 32 -8.99 2.82 9.00
CA HIS A 32 -9.53 3.02 7.65
C HIS A 32 -8.99 2.04 6.61
N VAL A 33 -7.72 1.64 6.75
CA VAL A 33 -7.02 0.80 5.77
C VAL A 33 -6.43 -0.38 6.50
N ASP A 34 -6.88 -1.60 6.18
CA ASP A 34 -6.28 -2.84 6.66
C ASP A 34 -4.85 -2.98 6.10
N ILE A 35 -3.88 -3.19 6.97
CA ILE A 35 -2.45 -3.36 6.62
C ILE A 35 -1.86 -4.67 7.15
N ARG A 36 -2.71 -5.63 7.57
CA ARG A 36 -2.26 -6.93 8.09
C ARG A 36 -1.53 -7.77 7.05
N ASN A 37 -1.80 -7.52 5.77
CA ASN A 37 -1.17 -8.19 4.64
C ASN A 37 -0.54 -7.16 3.68
N PRO A 38 0.43 -7.58 2.84
CA PRO A 38 1.02 -6.71 1.83
C PRO A 38 -0.04 -6.16 0.87
N LEU A 39 0.05 -4.86 0.59
CA LEU A 39 -0.87 -4.15 -0.29
C LEU A 39 -0.40 -4.22 -1.73
N GLY A 40 -1.30 -4.66 -2.61
CA GLY A 40 -1.10 -4.60 -4.06
C GLY A 40 -1.51 -3.24 -4.62
N LYS A 41 -1.23 -3.04 -5.91
CA LYS A 41 -1.67 -1.85 -6.63
C LYS A 41 -3.20 -1.77 -6.62
N ASN A 42 -3.74 -0.60 -6.32
CA ASN A 42 -5.18 -0.34 -6.38
C ASN A 42 -5.44 0.79 -7.37
N LEU A 43 -6.08 0.45 -8.50
CA LEU A 43 -6.38 1.37 -9.59
C LEU A 43 -7.75 2.05 -9.44
N ASP A 44 -8.64 1.53 -8.59
CA ASP A 44 -10.00 2.06 -8.39
C ASP A 44 -10.01 3.43 -7.67
N ILE A 45 -8.89 3.77 -7.02
CA ILE A 45 -8.71 5.03 -6.28
C ILE A 45 -8.03 6.10 -7.16
N ILE A 46 -7.60 5.74 -8.37
CA ILE A 46 -7.04 6.69 -9.32
C ILE A 46 -8.20 7.44 -9.98
N LYS A 47 -8.36 8.73 -9.65
CA LYS A 47 -9.19 9.62 -10.46
C LYS A 47 -8.51 9.77 -11.82
N ASN A 48 -9.17 9.30 -12.87
CA ASN A 48 -8.78 9.67 -14.23
C ASN A 48 -9.01 11.18 -14.40
N PRO A 49 -8.01 11.95 -14.85
CA PRO A 49 -8.16 13.38 -15.11
C PRO A 49 -9.12 13.67 -16.28
#